data_AF-A0A822D2E1-F1
#
_entry.id   AF-A0A822D2E1-F1
#
_cell.length_a   1.000
_cell.length_b   1.000
_cell.length_c   1.000
_cell.angle_alpha   90.00
_cell.angle_beta   90.00
_cell.angle_gamma   90.00
#
_symmetry.space_group_name_H-M   'P 1'
#
loop_
_entity.id
_entity.type
_entity.pdbx_description
1 polymer ?
#
loop_
_entity_poly.entity_id
_entity_poly.type
_entity_poly.pdbx_seq_one_letter_code
_entity_poly.pdbx_strand_id
1 'polypeptide(L)' 'MFGYDENNCDILELNRCDDDEYRCMNGMCIPDEYFLDGQYDCLDWSDEIQFNNDEHCY' A
#
# COMPACT_ATOMS: atom_id res chain seq x y z
N MET A 1 -13.60 23.87 11.89
CA MET A 1 -12.53 24.00 12.89
C MET A 1 -12.09 22.58 13.23
N PHE A 2 -11.42 21.91 12.28
CA PHE A 2 -9.96 21.73 12.20
C PHE A 2 -9.39 20.94 13.39
N GLY A 3 -9.06 19.69 13.13
CA GLY A 3 -8.45 18.73 14.05
C GLY A 3 -8.56 17.35 13.42
N TYR A 4 -7.42 16.72 13.19
CA TYR A 4 -7.21 15.52 12.40
C TYR A 4 -7.20 14.34 13.36
N ASP A 5 -7.96 13.31 13.05
CA ASP A 5 -7.90 12.03 13.76
C ASP A 5 -7.67 10.93 12.72
N GLU A 6 -6.42 10.47 12.73
CA GLU A 6 -5.81 9.24 12.21
C GLU A 6 -6.56 7.97 12.67
N ASN A 7 -7.89 7.94 12.66
CA ASN A 7 -8.71 6.89 13.27
C ASN A 7 -9.65 6.23 12.27
N ASN A 8 -9.35 6.37 10.99
CA ASN A 8 -10.22 5.87 9.94
C ASN A 8 -9.42 5.34 8.75
N CYS A 9 -8.40 4.55 9.06
CA CYS A 9 -7.74 3.67 8.10
C CYS A 9 -8.70 2.59 7.58
N ASP A 10 -9.74 2.27 8.35
CA ASP A 10 -10.68 1.17 8.07
C ASP A 10 -11.70 1.48 6.95
N ILE A 11 -11.95 2.75 6.61
CA ILE A 11 -12.84 3.07 5.46
C ILE A 11 -12.09 2.94 4.11
N LEU A 12 -10.78 2.64 4.13
CA LEU A 12 -10.03 2.21 2.94
C LEU A 12 -10.10 0.69 2.69
N GLU A 13 -10.49 -0.12 3.68
CA GLU A 13 -10.48 -1.59 3.62
C GLU A 13 -11.56 -2.21 2.72
N LEU A 14 -12.57 -1.45 2.28
CA LEU A 14 -13.67 -2.04 1.48
C LEU A 14 -13.47 -1.96 -0.04
N ASN A 15 -12.33 -1.46 -0.54
CA ASN A 15 -12.12 -1.23 -1.98
C ASN A 15 -10.66 -1.34 -2.49
N ARG A 16 -9.74 -2.03 -1.80
CA ARG A 16 -8.32 -2.04 -2.20
C ARG A 16 -7.66 -3.41 -1.96
N CYS A 17 -7.76 -4.29 -2.95
CA CYS A 17 -7.09 -5.60 -3.01
C CYS A 17 -7.50 -6.58 -1.89
N ASP A 18 -7.21 -7.88 -2.05
CA ASP A 18 -7.44 -8.88 -0.99
C ASP A 18 -6.51 -8.63 0.22
N ASP A 19 -6.84 -9.19 1.39
CA ASP A 19 -6.02 -9.06 2.62
C ASP A 19 -4.55 -9.50 2.42
N ASP A 20 -4.33 -10.43 1.49
CA ASP A 20 -3.01 -10.98 1.13
C ASP A 20 -2.42 -10.33 -0.14
N GLU A 21 -2.89 -9.14 -0.54
CA GLU A 21 -2.45 -8.43 -1.74
C GLU A 21 -1.99 -6.99 -1.48
N TYR A 22 -0.83 -6.63 -2.03
CA TYR A 22 -0.31 -5.27 -2.06
C TYR A 22 -0.87 -4.47 -3.26
N ARG A 23 -1.32 -3.25 -2.98
CA ARG A 23 -1.80 -2.31 -4.01
C ARG A 23 -0.67 -1.43 -4.54
N CYS A 24 -0.26 -1.69 -5.78
CA CYS A 24 0.63 -0.82 -6.55
C CYS A 24 0.11 0.63 -6.60
N MET A 25 1.00 1.61 -6.76
CA MET A 25 0.63 3.02 -6.99
C MET A 25 -0.23 3.21 -8.23
N ASN A 26 -0.04 2.37 -9.25
CA ASN A 26 -0.88 2.36 -10.45
C ASN A 26 -2.32 1.87 -10.20
N GLY A 27 -2.60 1.28 -9.03
CA GLY A 27 -3.89 0.70 -8.66
C GLY A 27 -4.05 -0.78 -9.00
N MET A 28 -2.98 -1.45 -9.46
CA MET A 28 -2.89 -2.90 -9.61
C MET A 28 -2.74 -3.56 -8.23
N CYS A 29 -3.29 -4.76 -8.09
CA CYS A 29 -3.09 -5.62 -6.93
C CYS A 29 -2.09 -6.71 -7.32
N ILE A 30 -1.09 -6.93 -6.48
CA ILE A 30 -0.16 -8.07 -6.56
C ILE A 30 -0.22 -8.80 -5.21
N PRO A 31 0.06 -10.11 -5.16
CA PRO A 31 0.26 -10.81 -3.89
C PRO A 31 1.25 -10.08 -2.96
N ASP A 32 0.98 -10.05 -1.66
CA ASP A 32 1.87 -9.48 -0.64
C ASP A 32 3.26 -10.16 -0.65
N GLU A 33 3.32 -11.44 -1.07
CA GLU A 33 4.58 -12.17 -1.28
C GLU A 33 5.48 -11.56 -2.37
N TYR A 34 4.93 -10.71 -3.26
CA TYR A 34 5.66 -9.98 -4.29
C TYR A 34 5.98 -8.53 -3.90
N PHE A 35 5.60 -8.11 -2.69
CA PHE A 35 6.05 -6.82 -2.18
C PHE A 35 7.49 -6.93 -1.66
N LEU A 36 8.41 -6.18 -2.27
CA LEU A 36 9.84 -6.18 -1.91
C LEU A 36 10.49 -7.56 -2.07
N ASP A 37 10.05 -8.35 -3.07
CA ASP A 37 10.62 -9.66 -3.39
C ASP A 37 11.89 -9.55 -4.27
N GLY A 38 12.21 -8.35 -4.73
CA GLY A 38 13.34 -8.07 -5.62
C GLY A 38 12.99 -8.17 -7.11
N GLN A 39 11.71 -8.31 -7.44
CA GLN A 39 11.17 -8.31 -8.80
C GLN A 39 10.16 -7.19 -8.98
N TYR A 40 10.10 -6.69 -10.20
CA TYR A 40 9.16 -5.63 -10.56
C TYR A 40 7.85 -6.24 -11.05
N ASP A 41 6.94 -6.53 -10.13
CA ASP A 41 5.61 -7.05 -10.39
C ASP A 41 4.61 -5.92 -10.67
N CYS A 42 4.77 -4.76 -10.03
CA CYS A 42 4.01 -3.56 -10.40
C CYS A 42 4.50 -2.96 -11.72
N LEU A 43 3.57 -2.56 -12.60
CA LEU A 43 3.89 -1.80 -13.83
C LEU A 43 4.64 -0.49 -13.58
N ASP A 44 4.45 0.12 -12.41
CA ASP A 44 5.07 1.37 -11.97
C ASP A 44 6.27 1.14 -11.03
N TRP A 45 6.64 -0.14 -10.82
CA TRP A 45 7.71 -0.57 -9.91
C TRP A 45 7.49 -0.13 -8.45
N SER A 46 6.23 0.18 -8.12
CA SER A 46 5.79 0.70 -6.82
C SER A 46 5.87 -0.28 -5.66
N ASP A 47 6.02 -1.56 -5.98
CA ASP A 47 6.31 -2.68 -5.09
C ASP A 47 7.77 -2.71 -4.62
N GLU A 48 8.71 -2.33 -5.49
CA GLU A 48 10.15 -2.38 -5.21
C GLU A 48 10.75 -1.03 -4.82
N ILE A 49 10.05 0.08 -5.08
CA ILE A 49 10.47 1.41 -4.65
C ILE A 49 10.08 1.62 -3.18
N GLN A 50 11.02 1.35 -2.28
CA GLN A 50 10.92 1.82 -0.90
C GLN A 50 11.03 3.35 -0.89
N PHE A 51 9.90 4.04 -0.93
CA PHE A 51 9.86 5.41 -0.43
C PHE A 51 10.11 5.33 1.07
N ASN A 52 11.34 5.62 1.50
CA ASN A 52 11.71 5.85 2.90
C ASN A 52 10.97 7.09 3.44
N ASN A 53 9.65 7.01 3.54
CA ASN A 53 8.86 7.88 4.37
C ASN A 53 8.54 7.05 5.61
N ASP A 54 9.35 7.31 6.63
CA ASP A 54 9.17 6.87 8.01
C ASP A 54 7.85 7.47 8.54
N GLU A 55 6.73 6.93 8.10
CA GLU A 55 5.38 7.11 8.63
C GLU A 55 4.71 5.74 8.61
N HIS A 56 5.28 4.83 9.41
CA HIS A 56 4.47 3.79 10.02
C HIS A 56 3.33 4.49 10.77
N CYS A 57 2.09 4.33 10.30
CA CYS A 57 0.94 4.50 11.17
C CYS A 57 1.03 3.43 12.27
N TYR A 58 1.61 3.81 13.41
CA TYR A 58 1.60 3.06 14.67
C TYR A 58 0.46 3.53 15.56
#